data_AF-A0A084U349-F1
#
_entry.id   AF-A0A084U349-F1
#
_cell.length_a   1.000
_cell.length_b   1.000
_cell.length_c   1.000
_cell.angle_alpha   90.00
_cell.angle_beta   90.00
_cell.angle_gamma   90.00
#
_symmetry.space_group_name_H-M   'P 1'
#
loop_
_entity.id
_entity.type
_entity.pdbx_description
1 polymer ?
#
loop_
_entity_poly.entity_id
_entity_poly.type
_entity_poly.pdbx_seq_one_letter_code
_entity_poly.pdbx_strand_id
1 'polypeptide(L)'
;MKARAIQRHIHLSPRKAKLVCDLIRNKNATVAINILENTRKKAAPIVLKLLHSAIANATNNHALSGDKLYVYHIVANQGQTLKRTNPRAKGSADLLKKRHCHIEIILSDDPNERAKDLALIKERQAKRAKNNKGYSAKQRAGKVEKKKREDKPVVKKPAPAKKPEPKKVEQKPVVERKVSAEALKREQEQLKVVETKPVEKTADKKTAKPVEVEKTAIIMISASPKHADILLDDPSKKVFFYKVTPVNKVKRVLIYATAPIQGVVGEFDLEKIDIKAVSTIWKNYGANSVLSKKEYDEYYKDKKEAHAMISKEAFRYSKPKKLEDFNMKKGPSGFQYLK
;
A
#
# COMPACT_ATOMS: atom_id res chain seq x y z
N MET A 1 9.55 -34.80 -6.54
CA MET A 1 8.12 -34.73 -6.14
C MET A 1 7.67 -33.28 -6.06
N LYS A 2 6.44 -32.91 -6.47
CA LYS A 2 6.09 -31.49 -6.75
C LYS A 2 4.96 -30.93 -5.88
N ALA A 3 5.22 -29.83 -5.17
CA ALA A 3 4.26 -29.08 -4.37
C ALA A 3 3.74 -27.84 -5.14
N ARG A 4 2.44 -27.52 -5.06
CA ARG A 4 1.80 -26.45 -5.86
C ARG A 4 1.13 -25.40 -4.98
N ALA A 5 1.27 -24.13 -5.37
CA ALA A 5 0.48 -23.01 -4.82
C ALA A 5 0.06 -22.03 -5.93
N ILE A 6 -1.14 -21.47 -5.82
CA ILE A 6 -1.70 -20.52 -6.79
C ILE A 6 -2.37 -19.36 -6.06
N GLN A 7 -1.98 -18.13 -6.37
CA GLN A 7 -2.73 -16.93 -5.98
C GLN A 7 -3.53 -16.40 -7.18
N ARG A 8 -4.85 -16.23 -6.98
CA ARG A 8 -5.79 -15.80 -8.02
C ARG A 8 -6.25 -14.34 -7.82
N HIS A 9 -6.89 -13.80 -8.85
CA HIS A 9 -7.50 -12.46 -8.92
C HIS A 9 -6.64 -11.27 -8.42
N ILE A 10 -5.31 -11.34 -8.54
CA ILE A 10 -4.41 -10.27 -8.11
C ILE A 10 -4.62 -9.04 -9.01
N HIS A 11 -4.87 -7.87 -8.43
CA HIS A 11 -5.01 -6.60 -9.17
C HIS A 11 -3.66 -6.04 -9.64
N LEU A 12 -3.03 -6.76 -10.56
CA LEU A 12 -1.73 -6.43 -11.14
C LEU A 12 -1.67 -6.90 -12.61
N SER A 13 -0.98 -6.14 -13.45
CA SER A 13 -0.74 -6.56 -14.84
C SER A 13 0.23 -7.74 -14.89
N PRO A 14 -0.08 -8.83 -15.64
CA PRO A 14 0.79 -10.00 -15.76
C PRO A 14 2.24 -9.66 -16.13
N ARG A 15 2.47 -8.67 -17.01
CA ARG A 15 3.82 -8.19 -17.38
C ARG A 15 4.62 -7.69 -16.18
N LYS A 16 3.98 -7.02 -15.21
CA LYS A 16 4.65 -6.50 -14.00
C LYS A 16 4.94 -7.61 -12.99
N ALA A 17 4.09 -8.63 -12.91
CA ALA A 17 4.34 -9.82 -12.09
C ALA A 17 5.46 -10.69 -12.69
N LYS A 18 5.43 -10.93 -14.02
CA LYS A 18 6.39 -11.76 -14.74
C LYS A 18 7.84 -11.31 -14.50
N LEU A 19 8.12 -10.00 -14.55
CA LEU A 19 9.45 -9.44 -14.25
C LEU A 19 10.02 -9.88 -12.90
N VAL A 20 9.19 -10.11 -11.88
CA VAL A 20 9.64 -10.60 -10.56
C VAL A 20 9.68 -12.12 -10.53
N CYS A 21 8.73 -12.81 -11.18
CA CYS A 21 8.78 -14.27 -11.35
C CYS A 21 10.05 -14.73 -12.07
N ASP A 22 10.52 -13.95 -13.04
CA ASP A 22 11.72 -14.22 -13.83
C ASP A 22 12.99 -14.22 -12.95
N LEU A 23 13.05 -13.40 -11.88
CA LEU A 23 14.21 -13.30 -10.97
C LEU A 23 14.46 -14.54 -10.12
N ILE A 24 13.42 -15.33 -9.84
CA ILE A 24 13.46 -16.48 -8.91
C ILE A 24 13.28 -17.84 -9.59
N ARG A 25 13.15 -17.90 -10.92
CA ARG A 25 13.11 -19.19 -11.63
C ARG A 25 14.39 -19.99 -11.39
N ASN A 26 14.24 -21.28 -11.14
CA ASN A 26 15.33 -22.25 -11.00
C ASN A 26 16.30 -21.92 -9.84
N LYS A 27 15.86 -21.15 -8.85
CA LYS A 27 16.64 -20.89 -7.63
C LYS A 27 16.11 -21.73 -6.47
N ASN A 28 16.97 -22.03 -5.52
CA ASN A 28 16.58 -22.59 -4.22
C ASN A 28 15.60 -21.62 -3.50
N ALA A 29 14.68 -22.15 -2.71
CA ALA A 29 13.63 -21.40 -2.02
C ALA A 29 14.20 -20.30 -1.11
N THR A 30 15.24 -20.58 -0.33
CA THR A 30 15.90 -19.62 0.57
C THR A 30 16.53 -18.46 -0.21
N VAL A 31 17.21 -18.76 -1.32
CA VAL A 31 17.76 -17.73 -2.22
C VAL A 31 16.64 -16.90 -2.87
N ALA A 32 15.52 -17.52 -3.21
CA ALA A 32 14.36 -16.82 -3.77
C ALA A 32 13.70 -15.87 -2.75
N ILE A 33 13.59 -16.26 -1.47
CA ILE A 33 13.12 -15.39 -0.36
C ILE A 33 14.00 -14.13 -0.29
N ASN A 34 15.32 -14.29 -0.14
CA ASN A 34 16.28 -13.18 -0.01
C ASN A 34 16.22 -12.21 -1.20
N ILE A 35 16.02 -12.72 -2.42
CA ILE A 35 15.83 -11.89 -3.62
C ILE A 35 14.53 -11.10 -3.55
N LEU A 36 13.42 -11.72 -3.14
CA LEU A 36 12.10 -11.10 -3.10
C LEU A 36 12.02 -10.00 -2.05
N GLU A 37 12.58 -10.20 -0.86
CA GLU A 37 12.61 -9.21 0.22
C GLU A 37 13.35 -7.94 -0.21
N ASN A 38 14.49 -8.08 -0.90
CA ASN A 38 15.28 -6.97 -1.39
C ASN A 38 14.76 -6.35 -2.71
N THR A 39 13.79 -6.98 -3.38
CA THR A 39 13.27 -6.51 -4.67
C THR A 39 12.23 -5.39 -4.49
N ARG A 40 12.65 -4.14 -4.77
CA ARG A 40 11.80 -2.93 -4.77
C ARG A 40 10.77 -2.89 -5.93
N LYS A 41 9.88 -3.88 -6.03
CA LYS A 41 8.76 -3.95 -6.99
C LYS A 41 7.48 -4.39 -6.30
N LYS A 42 6.33 -3.79 -6.63
CA LYS A 42 5.00 -4.11 -6.05
C LYS A 42 4.61 -5.60 -6.12
N ALA A 43 5.14 -6.37 -7.06
CA ALA A 43 4.88 -7.80 -7.17
C ALA A 43 5.64 -8.65 -6.13
N ALA A 44 6.80 -8.20 -5.65
CA ALA A 44 7.67 -8.97 -4.77
C ALA A 44 6.99 -9.42 -3.45
N PRO A 45 6.34 -8.54 -2.65
CA PRO A 45 5.66 -8.99 -1.43
C PRO A 45 4.45 -9.91 -1.68
N ILE A 46 3.90 -9.90 -2.91
CA ILE A 46 2.80 -10.81 -3.30
C ILE A 46 3.36 -12.20 -3.63
N VAL A 47 4.48 -12.24 -4.36
CA VAL A 47 5.19 -13.49 -4.71
C VAL A 47 5.83 -14.12 -3.47
N LEU A 48 6.38 -13.34 -2.54
CA LEU A 48 6.94 -13.80 -1.27
C LEU A 48 5.92 -14.56 -0.43
N LYS A 49 4.72 -13.98 -0.23
CA LYS A 49 3.62 -14.65 0.48
C LYS A 49 3.19 -15.95 -0.20
N LEU A 50 3.16 -15.98 -1.53
CA LEU A 50 2.85 -17.20 -2.28
C LEU A 50 3.96 -18.25 -2.17
N LEU A 51 5.23 -17.84 -2.12
CA LEU A 51 6.37 -18.74 -1.93
C LEU A 51 6.34 -19.38 -0.54
N HIS A 52 6.08 -18.61 0.52
CA HIS A 52 5.93 -19.15 1.88
C HIS A 52 4.75 -20.16 1.96
N SER A 53 3.63 -19.86 1.31
CA SER A 53 2.51 -20.81 1.19
C SER A 53 2.89 -22.07 0.39
N ALA A 54 3.73 -21.97 -0.63
CA ALA A 54 4.21 -23.13 -1.39
C ALA A 54 5.16 -24.01 -0.55
N ILE A 55 6.02 -23.41 0.28
CA ILE A 55 6.90 -24.12 1.22
C ILE A 55 6.04 -24.84 2.27
N ALA A 56 5.08 -24.16 2.90
CA ALA A 56 4.17 -24.78 3.87
C ALA A 56 3.35 -25.95 3.27
N ASN A 57 2.92 -25.84 2.01
CA ASN A 57 2.27 -26.97 1.32
C ASN A 57 3.24 -28.14 1.08
N ALA A 58 4.51 -27.86 0.82
CA ALA A 58 5.54 -28.88 0.60
C ALA A 58 5.92 -29.62 1.89
N THR A 59 6.07 -28.90 3.00
CA THR A 59 6.36 -29.50 4.32
C THR A 59 5.18 -30.32 4.82
N ASN A 60 3.97 -29.75 4.79
CA ASN A 60 2.82 -30.33 5.49
C ASN A 60 2.12 -31.44 4.70
N ASN A 61 2.02 -31.32 3.38
CA ASN A 61 1.27 -32.30 2.56
C ASN A 61 2.16 -33.33 1.85
N HIS A 62 3.48 -33.06 1.76
CA HIS A 62 4.42 -33.88 1.01
C HIS A 62 5.67 -34.28 1.80
N ALA A 63 5.75 -33.91 3.09
CA ALA A 63 6.88 -34.20 3.99
C ALA A 63 8.26 -33.80 3.44
N LEU A 64 8.32 -32.79 2.56
CA LEU A 64 9.58 -32.33 1.96
C LEU A 64 10.33 -31.39 2.91
N SER A 65 11.66 -31.50 2.92
CA SER A 65 12.53 -30.60 3.69
C SER A 65 12.52 -29.19 3.09
N GLY A 66 12.13 -28.19 3.88
CA GLY A 66 11.96 -26.81 3.42
C GLY A 66 13.21 -26.19 2.78
N ASP A 67 14.39 -26.53 3.31
CA ASP A 67 15.68 -25.94 2.89
C ASP A 67 16.17 -26.44 1.52
N LYS A 68 15.77 -27.67 1.15
CA LYS A 68 16.17 -28.31 -0.12
C LYS A 68 15.27 -27.93 -1.29
N LEU A 69 14.12 -27.29 -1.03
CA LEU A 69 13.15 -26.92 -2.05
C LEU A 69 13.74 -25.95 -3.09
N TYR A 70 13.40 -26.16 -4.36
CA TYR A 70 13.74 -25.27 -5.46
C TYR A 70 12.50 -24.88 -6.29
N VAL A 71 12.57 -23.71 -6.93
CA VAL A 71 11.49 -23.17 -7.75
C VAL A 71 11.46 -23.86 -9.12
N TYR A 72 10.86 -25.05 -9.18
CA TYR A 72 10.65 -25.84 -10.39
C TYR A 72 9.93 -25.06 -11.49
N HIS A 73 8.84 -24.37 -11.16
CA HIS A 73 8.07 -23.59 -12.13
C HIS A 73 7.40 -22.38 -11.48
N ILE A 74 7.52 -21.22 -12.11
CA ILE A 74 6.76 -20.02 -11.74
C ILE A 74 6.32 -19.25 -12.98
N VAL A 75 5.02 -18.96 -13.03
CA VAL A 75 4.36 -18.24 -14.13
C VAL A 75 3.37 -17.20 -13.58
N ALA A 76 3.22 -16.10 -14.33
CA ALA A 76 2.19 -15.09 -14.09
C ALA A 76 1.23 -15.07 -15.28
N ASN A 77 0.12 -15.78 -15.15
CA ASN A 77 -0.93 -15.91 -16.16
C ASN A 77 -1.85 -14.68 -16.16
N GLN A 78 -2.50 -14.41 -17.29
CA GLN A 78 -3.51 -13.36 -17.39
C GLN A 78 -4.81 -13.80 -16.72
N GLY A 79 -5.36 -12.94 -15.86
CA GLY A 79 -6.68 -13.12 -15.27
C GLY A 79 -7.73 -12.20 -15.92
N GLN A 80 -8.91 -12.15 -15.29
CA GLN A 80 -10.02 -11.32 -15.73
C GLN A 80 -9.57 -9.87 -16.00
N THR A 81 -9.95 -9.33 -17.16
CA THR A 81 -9.58 -7.96 -17.57
C THR A 81 -10.84 -7.11 -17.65
N LEU A 82 -10.99 -6.18 -16.71
CA LEU A 82 -12.11 -5.25 -16.70
C LEU A 82 -11.89 -4.15 -17.74
N LYS A 83 -12.93 -3.89 -18.55
CA LYS A 83 -12.97 -2.78 -19.50
C LYS A 83 -13.50 -1.53 -18.77
N ARG A 84 -12.86 -0.39 -18.98
CA ARG A 84 -13.32 0.94 -18.57
C ARG A 84 -13.11 1.88 -19.75
N THR A 85 -14.09 2.71 -20.07
CA THR A 85 -13.95 3.77 -21.07
C THR A 85 -13.15 4.93 -20.47
N ASN A 86 -12.36 5.59 -21.31
CA ASN A 86 -11.64 6.81 -20.96
C ASN A 86 -11.93 7.86 -22.04
N PRO A 87 -12.65 8.95 -21.73
CA PRO A 87 -13.03 9.95 -22.73
C PRO A 87 -11.80 10.67 -23.30
N ARG A 88 -11.88 11.08 -24.57
CA ARG A 88 -10.88 11.83 -25.32
C ARG A 88 -11.56 13.00 -26.05
N ALA A 89 -10.76 13.85 -26.69
CA ALA A 89 -11.25 14.98 -27.48
C ALA A 89 -12.15 14.53 -28.66
N LYS A 90 -12.94 15.47 -29.20
CA LYS A 90 -13.81 15.26 -30.38
C LYS A 90 -14.74 14.03 -30.26
N GLY A 91 -15.36 13.83 -29.09
CA GLY A 91 -16.31 12.73 -28.84
C GLY A 91 -15.69 11.31 -28.84
N SER A 92 -14.37 11.18 -28.93
CA SER A 92 -13.68 9.88 -28.97
C SER A 92 -13.54 9.26 -27.57
N ALA A 93 -13.38 7.94 -27.48
CA ALA A 93 -13.14 7.24 -26.22
C ALA A 93 -12.22 6.02 -26.37
N ASP A 94 -11.23 5.91 -25.48
CA ASP A 94 -10.32 4.77 -25.39
C ASP A 94 -10.84 3.67 -24.45
N LEU A 95 -10.44 2.41 -24.68
CA LEU A 95 -10.69 1.31 -23.75
C LEU A 95 -9.49 1.07 -22.82
N LEU A 96 -9.57 1.61 -21.60
CA LEU A 96 -8.67 1.31 -20.51
C LEU A 96 -8.93 -0.11 -19.95
N LYS A 97 -7.93 -1.00 -20.12
CA LYS A 97 -7.98 -2.40 -19.66
C LYS A 97 -7.35 -2.54 -18.27
N LYS A 98 -8.17 -2.62 -17.21
CA LYS A 98 -7.73 -2.94 -15.83
C LYS A 98 -7.54 -4.47 -15.72
N ARG A 99 -6.30 -4.92 -15.89
CA ARG A 99 -5.90 -6.34 -15.92
C ARG A 99 -5.67 -6.89 -14.51
N HIS A 100 -6.14 -8.11 -14.26
CA HIS A 100 -5.70 -8.95 -13.15
C HIS A 100 -4.69 -10.00 -13.64
N CYS A 101 -3.99 -10.64 -12.71
CA CYS A 101 -3.16 -11.81 -12.96
C CYS A 101 -3.44 -12.96 -11.98
N HIS A 102 -2.97 -14.14 -12.36
CA HIS A 102 -2.91 -15.32 -11.52
C HIS A 102 -1.45 -15.78 -11.48
N ILE A 103 -0.88 -15.92 -10.29
CA ILE A 103 0.51 -16.37 -10.12
C ILE A 103 0.47 -17.80 -9.60
N GLU A 104 1.25 -18.67 -10.23
CA GLU A 104 1.38 -20.08 -9.89
C GLU A 104 2.84 -20.39 -9.63
N ILE A 105 3.11 -21.02 -8.49
CA ILE A 105 4.42 -21.52 -8.06
C ILE A 105 4.31 -23.03 -7.88
N ILE A 106 5.29 -23.75 -8.40
CA ILE A 106 5.51 -25.17 -8.17
C ILE A 106 6.93 -25.32 -7.64
N LEU A 107 7.05 -25.94 -6.46
CA LEU A 107 8.31 -26.34 -5.85
C LEU A 107 8.53 -27.84 -6.01
N SER A 108 9.78 -28.27 -5.90
CA SER A 108 10.18 -29.68 -5.80
C SER A 108 11.51 -29.75 -5.03
N ASP A 109 12.06 -30.95 -4.87
CA ASP A 109 13.29 -31.26 -4.13
C ASP A 109 14.51 -31.43 -5.08
N ASP A 110 14.37 -32.24 -6.16
CA ASP A 110 15.41 -32.48 -7.18
C ASP A 110 15.69 -31.29 -8.12
N PRO A 111 16.80 -30.52 -7.99
CA PRO A 111 17.04 -29.32 -8.82
C PRO A 111 17.10 -29.60 -10.34
N ASN A 112 17.46 -30.84 -10.72
CA ASN A 112 17.59 -31.27 -12.11
C ASN A 112 16.29 -31.82 -12.74
N GLU A 113 15.20 -32.01 -11.99
CA GLU A 113 13.90 -32.48 -12.52
C GLU A 113 13.44 -31.63 -13.72
N ARG A 114 13.60 -30.29 -13.64
CA ARG A 114 13.21 -29.37 -14.71
C ARG A 114 13.98 -29.59 -16.02
N ALA A 115 15.28 -29.91 -15.93
CA ALA A 115 16.09 -30.19 -17.12
C ALA A 115 15.67 -31.51 -17.77
N LYS A 116 15.43 -32.55 -16.96
CA LYS A 116 14.91 -33.86 -17.40
C LYS A 116 13.56 -33.72 -18.10
N ASP A 117 12.61 -33.00 -17.51
CA ASP A 117 11.28 -32.75 -18.08
C ASP A 117 11.35 -32.01 -19.43
N LEU A 118 12.23 -31.01 -19.56
CA LEU A 118 12.44 -30.28 -20.82
C LEU A 118 13.07 -31.16 -21.92
N ALA A 119 13.99 -32.05 -21.57
CA ALA A 119 14.58 -33.00 -22.51
C ALA A 119 13.52 -33.98 -23.03
N LEU A 120 12.70 -34.56 -22.14
CA LEU A 120 11.59 -35.45 -22.49
C LEU A 120 10.55 -34.76 -23.40
N ILE A 121 10.24 -33.48 -23.15
CA ILE A 121 9.33 -32.70 -24.00
C ILE A 121 9.93 -32.50 -25.41
N LYS A 122 11.21 -32.14 -25.53
CA LYS A 122 11.90 -32.00 -26.83
C LYS A 122 11.91 -33.32 -27.60
N GLU A 123 12.21 -34.43 -26.94
CA GLU A 123 12.23 -35.76 -27.55
C GLU A 123 10.83 -36.17 -28.05
N ARG A 124 9.78 -35.95 -27.25
CA ARG A 124 8.38 -36.19 -27.65
C ARG A 124 7.97 -35.30 -28.83
N GLN A 125 8.42 -34.04 -28.89
CA GLN A 125 8.18 -33.15 -30.02
C GLN A 125 8.90 -33.65 -31.29
N ALA A 126 10.16 -34.09 -31.18
CA ALA A 126 10.91 -34.66 -32.30
C ALA A 126 10.25 -35.96 -32.84
N LYS A 127 9.81 -36.86 -31.95
CA LYS A 127 9.04 -38.07 -32.31
C LYS A 127 7.73 -37.72 -33.02
N ARG A 128 6.96 -36.74 -32.50
CA ARG A 128 5.74 -36.25 -33.16
C ARG A 128 6.03 -35.64 -34.54
N ALA A 129 7.10 -34.87 -34.70
CA ALA A 129 7.47 -34.29 -35.99
C ALA A 129 7.83 -35.37 -37.04
N LYS A 130 8.53 -36.44 -36.63
CA LYS A 130 8.80 -37.61 -37.49
C LYS A 130 7.50 -38.33 -37.89
N ASN A 131 6.60 -38.61 -36.95
CA ASN A 131 5.33 -39.27 -37.24
C ASN A 131 4.41 -38.41 -38.14
N ASN A 132 4.40 -37.09 -37.96
CA ASN A 132 3.57 -36.19 -38.78
C ASN A 132 4.10 -36.06 -40.23
N LYS A 133 5.42 -36.19 -40.45
CA LYS A 133 5.98 -36.38 -41.80
C LYS A 133 5.48 -37.68 -42.45
N GLY A 134 5.38 -38.78 -41.69
CA GLY A 134 4.81 -40.04 -42.17
C GLY A 134 3.32 -39.95 -42.55
N TYR A 135 2.51 -39.24 -41.76
CA TYR A 135 1.11 -38.97 -42.10
C TYR A 135 0.97 -38.08 -43.34
N SER A 136 1.80 -37.04 -43.48
CA SER A 136 1.83 -36.17 -44.66
C SER A 136 2.16 -36.94 -45.95
N ALA A 137 3.07 -37.93 -45.89
CA ALA A 137 3.37 -38.80 -47.02
C ALA A 137 2.19 -39.71 -47.40
N LYS A 138 1.54 -40.35 -46.41
CA LYS A 138 0.37 -41.21 -46.65
C LYS A 138 -0.87 -40.44 -47.13
N GLN A 139 -1.11 -39.22 -46.65
CA GLN A 139 -2.25 -38.40 -47.08
C GLN A 139 -2.09 -37.83 -48.50
N ARG A 140 -0.86 -37.56 -48.95
CA ARG A 140 -0.58 -37.12 -50.34
C ARG A 140 -0.87 -38.21 -51.38
N ALA A 141 -0.87 -39.49 -50.99
CA ALA A 141 -1.22 -40.61 -51.86
C ALA A 141 -2.73 -40.90 -51.94
N GLY A 142 -3.59 -40.18 -51.19
CA GLY A 142 -4.97 -40.63 -50.96
C GLY A 142 -6.00 -39.55 -50.63
N LYS A 143 -6.14 -38.52 -51.48
CA LYS A 143 -7.44 -37.98 -51.96
C LYS A 143 -7.25 -36.70 -52.78
N VAL A 144 -7.53 -36.80 -54.07
CA VAL A 144 -7.99 -35.68 -54.89
C VAL A 144 -9.51 -35.76 -54.93
N GLU A 145 -10.21 -34.79 -54.33
CA GLU A 145 -11.53 -34.35 -54.80
C GLU A 145 -11.95 -33.04 -54.10
N LYS A 146 -12.36 -32.05 -54.90
CA LYS A 146 -12.83 -30.75 -54.40
C LYS A 146 -14.35 -30.78 -54.23
N LYS A 147 -14.86 -30.32 -53.09
CA LYS A 147 -16.23 -29.79 -53.00
C LYS A 147 -16.20 -28.34 -52.52
N LYS A 148 -16.92 -27.47 -53.26
CA LYS A 148 -17.11 -26.05 -52.97
C LYS A 148 -17.76 -25.88 -51.58
N ARG A 149 -17.47 -24.77 -50.91
CA ARG A 149 -18.27 -24.28 -49.78
C ARG A 149 -19.16 -23.16 -50.27
N GLU A 150 -20.44 -23.25 -49.94
CA GLU A 150 -21.43 -22.20 -50.12
C GLU A 150 -21.57 -21.41 -48.82
N ASP A 151 -21.84 -20.11 -48.92
CA ASP A 151 -22.03 -19.24 -47.76
C ASP A 151 -23.42 -19.44 -47.12
N LYS A 152 -23.49 -19.25 -45.79
CA LYS A 152 -24.77 -19.14 -45.06
C LYS A 152 -24.79 -17.88 -44.17
N PRO A 153 -25.96 -17.23 -44.02
CA PRO A 153 -26.05 -15.84 -43.57
C PRO A 153 -26.02 -15.66 -42.05
N VAL A 154 -25.68 -14.44 -41.62
CA VAL A 154 -25.59 -14.01 -40.22
C VAL A 154 -26.96 -13.56 -39.69
N VAL A 155 -27.40 -14.15 -38.58
CA VAL A 155 -28.65 -13.78 -37.88
C VAL A 155 -28.38 -12.73 -36.79
N LYS A 156 -29.15 -11.63 -36.81
CA LYS A 156 -29.14 -10.58 -35.77
C LYS A 156 -29.78 -11.08 -34.46
N LYS A 157 -29.32 -10.57 -33.30
CA LYS A 157 -30.07 -10.61 -32.02
C LYS A 157 -30.18 -9.20 -31.42
N PRO A 158 -31.26 -8.89 -30.65
CA PRO A 158 -31.65 -7.52 -30.32
C PRO A 158 -31.07 -7.01 -28.98
N ALA A 159 -31.22 -5.71 -28.74
CA ALA A 159 -30.72 -5.01 -27.56
C ALA A 159 -31.70 -5.01 -26.37
N PRO A 160 -31.22 -5.00 -25.10
CA PRO A 160 -32.05 -4.79 -23.91
C PRO A 160 -32.12 -3.31 -23.48
N ALA A 161 -33.22 -2.94 -22.81
CA ALA A 161 -33.61 -1.55 -22.51
C ALA A 161 -33.18 -1.02 -21.12
N LYS A 162 -33.29 0.32 -20.94
CA LYS A 162 -33.10 1.05 -19.67
C LYS A 162 -34.27 0.87 -18.68
N LYS A 163 -34.00 1.07 -17.38
CA LYS A 163 -34.89 1.68 -16.34
C LYS A 163 -34.03 2.14 -15.11
N PRO A 164 -34.54 2.92 -14.12
CA PRO A 164 -33.88 4.18 -13.71
C PRO A 164 -33.38 4.29 -12.25
N GLU A 165 -32.68 5.39 -11.94
CA GLU A 165 -32.39 5.91 -10.58
C GLU A 165 -33.51 6.88 -10.11
N PRO A 166 -33.78 7.02 -8.80
CA PRO A 166 -33.26 8.15 -8.00
C PRO A 166 -32.99 7.74 -6.50
N LYS A 167 -32.73 8.56 -5.46
CA LYS A 167 -32.76 10.03 -5.17
C LYS A 167 -31.51 10.45 -4.33
N LYS A 168 -31.33 11.77 -4.11
CA LYS A 168 -30.46 12.38 -3.07
C LYS A 168 -31.08 12.29 -1.65
N VAL A 169 -30.23 12.40 -0.61
CA VAL A 169 -30.62 12.81 0.75
C VAL A 169 -29.78 14.03 1.15
N GLU A 170 -30.41 15.01 1.79
CA GLU A 170 -29.82 16.30 2.15
C GLU A 170 -29.16 16.29 3.54
N GLN A 171 -28.18 17.17 3.76
CA GLN A 171 -27.55 17.39 5.06
C GLN A 171 -27.95 18.76 5.61
N LYS A 172 -28.34 18.82 6.89
CA LYS A 172 -28.65 20.06 7.61
C LYS A 172 -27.36 20.75 8.11
N PRO A 173 -27.32 22.09 8.20
CA PRO A 173 -26.10 22.82 8.55
C PRO A 173 -25.76 22.74 10.05
N VAL A 174 -24.46 22.85 10.37
CA VAL A 174 -23.93 22.98 11.73
C VAL A 174 -23.71 24.46 12.06
N VAL A 175 -24.09 24.87 13.26
CA VAL A 175 -24.02 26.26 13.75
C VAL A 175 -22.59 26.65 14.11
N GLU A 176 -22.14 27.82 13.66
CA GLU A 176 -20.82 28.37 13.95
C GLU A 176 -20.77 29.08 15.31
N ARG A 177 -19.68 28.91 16.07
CA ARG A 177 -19.35 29.71 17.26
C ARG A 177 -17.94 30.29 17.09
N LYS A 178 -17.74 31.55 17.51
CA LYS A 178 -16.56 32.36 17.20
C LYS A 178 -15.32 31.91 17.99
N VAL A 179 -14.14 31.96 17.36
CA VAL A 179 -12.82 31.71 17.97
C VAL A 179 -11.89 32.92 17.73
N SER A 180 -10.87 33.09 18.58
CA SER A 180 -10.04 34.28 18.75
C SER A 180 -9.12 34.65 17.58
N ALA A 181 -8.73 35.93 17.53
CA ALA A 181 -8.04 36.55 16.40
C ALA A 181 -6.60 36.04 16.12
N GLU A 182 -5.97 35.32 17.04
CA GLU A 182 -4.66 34.69 16.80
C GLU A 182 -4.75 33.41 15.97
N ALA A 183 -5.84 32.64 16.09
CA ALA A 183 -6.04 31.44 15.29
C ALA A 183 -6.15 31.78 13.79
N LEU A 184 -6.85 32.86 13.46
CA LEU A 184 -7.03 33.35 12.09
C LEU A 184 -5.72 33.76 11.40
N LYS A 185 -4.74 34.31 12.15
CA LYS A 185 -3.44 34.70 11.59
C LYS A 185 -2.62 33.48 11.16
N ARG A 186 -2.57 32.43 11.99
CA ARG A 186 -1.86 31.17 11.66
C ARG A 186 -2.62 30.30 10.65
N GLU A 187 -3.95 30.39 10.58
CA GLU A 187 -4.73 29.76 9.49
C GLU A 187 -4.36 30.33 8.11
N GLN A 188 -4.00 31.62 8.02
CA GLN A 188 -3.59 32.27 6.77
C GLN A 188 -2.12 32.04 6.40
N GLU A 189 -1.21 31.92 7.38
CA GLU A 189 0.21 31.61 7.11
C GLU A 189 0.45 30.23 6.47
N GLN A 190 -0.48 29.28 6.60
CA GLN A 190 -0.37 27.98 5.92
C GLN A 190 -0.65 28.04 4.40
N LEU A 191 -1.01 29.20 3.84
CA LEU A 191 -1.30 29.40 2.41
C LEU A 191 -0.29 30.29 1.67
N LYS A 192 0.79 30.78 2.31
CA LYS A 192 1.86 31.54 1.65
C LYS A 192 3.26 31.21 2.20
N VAL A 193 4.22 31.06 1.28
CA VAL A 193 5.66 30.84 1.49
C VAL A 193 5.97 29.40 1.96
N VAL A 194 6.85 28.62 1.33
CA VAL A 194 8.07 28.97 0.57
C VAL A 194 8.00 28.59 -0.92
N GLU A 195 7.61 29.55 -1.76
CA GLU A 195 8.45 29.89 -2.92
C GLU A 195 9.22 31.15 -2.53
N THR A 196 10.54 31.16 -2.70
CA THR A 196 11.34 32.39 -2.66
C THR A 196 12.15 32.47 -3.94
N LYS A 197 11.75 33.37 -4.84
CA LYS A 197 12.62 33.82 -5.93
C LYS A 197 13.77 34.66 -5.34
N PRO A 198 14.98 34.59 -5.91
CA PRO A 198 16.09 35.41 -5.44
C PRO A 198 15.85 36.89 -5.80
N VAL A 199 16.24 37.78 -4.89
CA VAL A 199 16.48 39.20 -5.18
C VAL A 199 17.93 39.47 -4.82
N GLU A 200 18.67 40.01 -5.78
CA GLU A 200 20.08 40.36 -5.63
C GLU A 200 20.23 41.54 -4.66
N LYS A 201 21.21 41.46 -3.75
CA LYS A 201 22.06 42.60 -3.39
C LYS A 201 23.52 42.16 -3.20
N THR A 202 24.38 43.09 -3.58
CA THR A 202 25.84 43.06 -3.68
C THR A 202 26.59 42.69 -2.39
N ALA A 203 27.79 42.10 -2.58
CA ALA A 203 29.02 42.12 -1.75
C ALA A 203 28.87 42.00 -0.20
N ASP A 204 29.55 41.08 0.49
CA ASP A 204 31.02 41.04 0.50
C ASP A 204 31.65 39.69 0.91
N LYS A 205 32.98 39.57 0.75
CA LYS A 205 33.74 38.30 0.95
C LYS A 205 34.29 38.11 2.37
N LYS A 206 33.95 36.96 2.99
CA LYS A 206 34.79 36.02 3.80
C LYS A 206 34.10 35.52 5.09
N THR A 207 34.30 34.22 5.35
CA THR A 207 34.10 33.53 6.64
C THR A 207 32.72 33.62 7.31
N ALA A 208 31.77 32.83 6.79
CA ALA A 208 30.70 32.24 7.60
C ALA A 208 30.59 30.75 7.29
N LYS A 209 30.61 29.89 8.31
CA LYS A 209 30.27 28.47 8.16
C LYS A 209 28.77 28.37 7.80
N PRO A 210 28.35 27.45 6.91
CA PRO A 210 26.93 27.24 6.69
C PRO A 210 26.31 26.69 7.98
N VAL A 211 25.38 27.45 8.57
CA VAL A 211 24.57 26.98 9.70
C VAL A 211 23.59 25.96 9.14
N GLU A 212 23.77 24.68 9.48
CA GLU A 212 22.87 23.62 9.05
C GLU A 212 21.48 23.86 9.65
N VAL A 213 20.51 24.17 8.79
CA VAL A 213 19.10 24.29 9.21
C VAL A 213 18.56 22.88 9.45
N GLU A 214 18.55 22.46 10.72
CA GLU A 214 17.94 21.20 11.14
C GLU A 214 16.49 21.10 10.61
N LYS A 215 16.23 20.12 9.75
CA LYS A 215 14.90 19.92 9.15
C LYS A 215 13.94 19.30 10.16
N THR A 216 13.27 20.16 10.95
CA THR A 216 12.22 19.73 11.87
C THR A 216 10.99 19.25 11.10
N ALA A 217 10.48 18.07 11.46
CA ALA A 217 9.30 17.49 10.83
C ALA A 217 8.00 17.93 11.53
N ILE A 218 6.90 17.84 10.77
CA ILE A 218 5.53 17.97 11.27
C ILE A 218 4.87 16.59 11.20
N ILE A 219 4.17 16.18 12.26
CA ILE A 219 3.41 14.92 12.30
C ILE A 219 1.92 15.17 12.53
N MET A 220 1.10 14.25 12.06
CA MET A 220 -0.32 14.13 12.40
C MET A 220 -0.55 12.88 13.24
N ILE A 221 -1.36 12.99 14.30
CA ILE A 221 -1.75 11.89 15.19
C ILE A 221 -3.28 11.81 15.24
N SER A 222 -3.85 10.60 15.31
CA SER A 222 -5.28 10.42 15.58
C SER A 222 -5.56 10.29 17.09
N ALA A 223 -6.57 11.02 17.56
CA ALA A 223 -7.12 10.89 18.92
C ALA A 223 -8.62 10.57 18.89
N SER A 224 -9.17 10.12 20.02
CA SER A 224 -10.62 10.15 20.22
C SER A 224 -11.08 11.62 20.33
N PRO A 225 -12.32 11.98 19.92
CA PRO A 225 -12.83 13.33 20.11
C PRO A 225 -12.68 13.82 21.56
N LYS A 226 -13.07 12.99 22.54
CA LYS A 226 -12.94 13.28 23.98
C LYS A 226 -11.51 13.65 24.37
N HIS A 227 -10.52 12.88 23.90
CA HIS A 227 -9.11 13.14 24.20
C HIS A 227 -8.56 14.35 23.46
N ALA A 228 -9.06 14.63 22.25
CA ALA A 228 -8.70 15.85 21.50
C ALA A 228 -9.25 17.10 22.16
N ASP A 229 -10.51 17.08 22.64
CA ASP A 229 -11.14 18.19 23.34
C ASP A 229 -10.39 18.51 24.65
N ILE A 230 -10.15 17.51 25.51
CA ILE A 230 -9.38 17.68 26.76
C ILE A 230 -7.98 18.29 26.52
N LEU A 231 -7.26 17.84 25.48
CA LEU A 231 -5.92 18.33 25.16
C LEU A 231 -5.90 19.77 24.60
N LEU A 232 -7.01 20.21 24.00
CA LEU A 232 -7.12 21.53 23.35
C LEU A 232 -7.80 22.58 24.24
N ASP A 233 -8.69 22.14 25.15
CA ASP A 233 -9.49 23.03 25.99
C ASP A 233 -8.91 23.20 27.41
N ASP A 234 -8.21 22.19 27.97
CA ASP A 234 -7.62 22.25 29.33
C ASP A 234 -6.09 22.55 29.29
N PRO A 235 -5.62 23.77 29.66
CA PRO A 235 -4.19 24.11 29.62
C PRO A 235 -3.30 23.28 30.57
N SER A 236 -3.91 22.66 31.59
CA SER A 236 -3.26 21.75 32.55
C SER A 236 -2.92 20.38 31.94
N LYS A 237 -3.56 19.99 30.83
CA LYS A 237 -3.49 18.64 30.25
C LYS A 237 -2.49 18.57 29.10
N LYS A 238 -1.21 18.73 29.43
CA LYS A 238 -0.11 18.87 28.46
C LYS A 238 0.50 17.56 27.94
N VAL A 239 0.14 16.40 28.50
CA VAL A 239 0.82 15.13 28.17
C VAL A 239 -0.04 14.18 27.35
N PHE A 240 0.45 13.85 26.16
CA PHE A 240 -0.10 12.84 25.27
C PHE A 240 0.77 11.58 25.26
N PHE A 241 0.15 10.40 25.32
CA PHE A 241 0.88 9.13 25.40
C PHE A 241 0.86 8.38 24.07
N TYR A 242 1.99 7.76 23.73
CA TYR A 242 2.11 6.97 22.50
C TYR A 242 2.98 5.72 22.66
N LYS A 243 2.74 4.71 21.81
CA LYS A 243 3.49 3.42 21.82
C LYS A 243 4.79 3.42 21.02
N VAL A 244 5.12 4.53 20.33
CA VAL A 244 6.25 4.63 19.39
C VAL A 244 6.73 6.09 19.33
N THR A 245 8.04 6.32 19.39
CA THR A 245 8.64 7.65 19.19
C THR A 245 8.88 7.95 17.70
N PRO A 246 8.62 9.19 17.21
CA PRO A 246 9.08 9.66 15.90
C PRO A 246 10.60 9.62 15.75
N VAL A 247 11.09 9.01 14.67
CA VAL A 247 12.52 8.95 14.31
C VAL A 247 13.14 10.33 14.06
N ASN A 248 12.37 11.25 13.45
CA ASN A 248 12.85 12.60 13.14
C ASN A 248 12.51 13.56 14.28
N LYS A 249 13.31 14.63 14.46
CA LYS A 249 13.01 15.73 15.37
C LYS A 249 11.71 16.42 14.95
N VAL A 250 10.68 16.32 15.77
CA VAL A 250 9.35 16.90 15.53
C VAL A 250 9.25 18.24 16.25
N LYS A 251 8.79 19.28 15.56
CA LYS A 251 8.48 20.58 16.18
C LYS A 251 6.98 20.74 16.48
N ARG A 252 6.12 20.23 15.60
CA ARG A 252 4.66 20.42 15.65
C ARG A 252 3.89 19.13 15.40
N VAL A 253 2.79 18.98 16.13
CA VAL A 253 1.89 17.84 16.07
C VAL A 253 0.47 18.33 15.74
N LEU A 254 -0.15 17.79 14.69
CA LEU A 254 -1.55 18.03 14.34
C LEU A 254 -2.44 16.92 14.92
N ILE A 255 -3.55 17.32 15.52
CA ILE A 255 -4.51 16.40 16.15
C ILE A 255 -5.69 16.16 15.19
N TYR A 256 -5.79 14.95 14.67
CA TYR A 256 -6.95 14.46 13.96
C TYR A 256 -7.94 13.81 14.94
N ALA A 257 -9.15 14.35 15.03
CA ALA A 257 -10.24 13.69 15.76
C ALA A 257 -10.89 12.62 14.89
N THR A 258 -11.02 11.43 15.45
CA THR A 258 -11.74 10.30 14.85
C THR A 258 -13.26 10.54 14.80
N ALA A 259 -14.07 9.52 14.52
CA ALA A 259 -15.53 9.67 14.45
C ALA A 259 -16.12 10.18 15.79
N PRO A 260 -17.11 11.10 15.79
CA PRO A 260 -17.87 11.55 14.63
C PRO A 260 -17.27 12.74 13.86
N ILE A 261 -16.24 13.43 14.37
CA ILE A 261 -15.74 14.68 13.79
C ILE A 261 -14.99 14.46 12.46
N GLN A 262 -14.15 13.42 12.38
CA GLN A 262 -13.39 13.03 11.18
C GLN A 262 -12.59 14.17 10.51
N GLY A 263 -11.97 15.03 11.31
CA GLY A 263 -11.23 16.21 10.86
C GLY A 263 -10.06 16.55 11.77
N VAL A 264 -9.17 17.43 11.31
CA VAL A 264 -8.05 17.97 12.11
C VAL A 264 -8.58 19.14 12.93
N VAL A 265 -8.58 19.00 14.26
CA VAL A 265 -9.26 19.93 15.19
C VAL A 265 -8.29 20.97 15.78
N GLY A 266 -6.99 20.68 15.78
CA GLY A 266 -5.99 21.61 16.29
C GLY A 266 -4.56 21.12 16.09
N GLU A 267 -3.62 21.89 16.62
CA GLU A 267 -2.19 21.60 16.61
C GLU A 267 -1.54 21.96 17.96
N PHE A 268 -0.42 21.32 18.29
CA PHE A 268 0.41 21.73 19.42
C PHE A 268 1.89 21.70 19.05
N ASP A 269 2.66 22.62 19.64
CA ASP A 269 4.12 22.61 19.53
C ASP A 269 4.70 21.69 20.61
N LEU A 270 5.66 20.84 20.22
CA LEU A 270 6.23 19.78 21.04
C LEU A 270 7.45 20.29 21.81
N GLU A 271 7.44 20.13 23.13
CA GLU A 271 8.57 20.52 23.99
C GLU A 271 9.60 19.39 24.09
N LYS A 272 9.14 18.19 24.47
CA LYS A 272 10.00 17.03 24.71
C LYS A 272 9.26 15.71 24.50
N ILE A 273 10.00 14.65 24.20
CA ILE A 273 9.53 13.27 24.28
C ILE A 273 10.33 12.56 25.39
N ASP A 274 9.63 12.01 26.38
CA ASP A 274 10.21 11.20 27.46
C ASP A 274 9.90 9.72 27.22
N ILE A 275 10.91 8.85 27.31
CA ILE A 275 10.79 7.39 27.11
C ILE A 275 11.28 6.69 28.37
N LYS A 276 10.37 6.06 29.12
CA LYS A 276 10.67 5.36 30.39
C LYS A 276 9.73 4.17 30.58
N ALA A 277 9.93 3.39 31.64
CA ALA A 277 9.03 2.32 32.03
C ALA A 277 7.59 2.83 32.26
N VAL A 278 6.58 2.00 31.94
CA VAL A 278 5.15 2.36 32.01
C VAL A 278 4.73 2.89 33.40
N SER A 279 5.26 2.31 34.48
CA SER A 279 5.02 2.75 35.85
C SER A 279 5.62 4.14 36.15
N THR A 280 6.85 4.38 35.71
CA THR A 280 7.58 5.65 35.89
C THR A 280 6.93 6.79 35.11
N ILE A 281 6.51 6.55 33.87
CA ILE A 281 5.80 7.55 33.06
C ILE A 281 4.48 7.95 33.73
N TRP A 282 3.71 6.98 34.23
CA TRP A 282 2.45 7.31 34.92
C TRP A 282 2.70 8.12 36.20
N LYS A 283 3.69 7.74 37.02
CA LYS A 283 4.03 8.46 38.25
C LYS A 283 4.41 9.92 37.99
N ASN A 284 5.14 10.19 36.90
CA ASN A 284 5.63 11.54 36.58
C ASN A 284 4.58 12.41 35.87
N TYR A 285 3.76 11.82 35.00
CA TYR A 285 2.95 12.56 34.04
C TYR A 285 1.45 12.27 34.08
N GLY A 286 0.99 11.26 34.84
CA GLY A 286 -0.42 10.84 34.86
C GLY A 286 -1.41 11.96 35.19
N ALA A 287 -1.07 12.82 36.16
CA ALA A 287 -1.90 13.97 36.55
C ALA A 287 -2.12 14.97 35.39
N ASN A 288 -1.07 15.27 34.63
CA ASN A 288 -1.08 16.22 33.51
C ASN A 288 -1.45 15.55 32.17
N SER A 289 -1.87 14.28 32.21
CA SER A 289 -2.20 13.50 31.02
C SER A 289 -3.68 13.54 30.67
N VAL A 290 -3.95 13.31 29.39
CA VAL A 290 -5.28 13.26 28.78
C VAL A 290 -6.04 11.97 29.12
N LEU A 291 -5.35 10.90 29.52
CA LEU A 291 -5.95 9.60 29.84
C LEU A 291 -6.24 9.44 31.34
N SER A 292 -7.32 8.73 31.66
CA SER A 292 -7.52 8.20 33.01
C SER A 292 -6.57 7.03 33.30
N LYS A 293 -6.38 6.69 34.58
CA LYS A 293 -5.53 5.56 35.00
C LYS A 293 -5.96 4.24 34.33
N LYS A 294 -7.27 3.97 34.27
CA LYS A 294 -7.83 2.75 33.69
C LYS A 294 -7.52 2.66 32.18
N GLU A 295 -7.76 3.74 31.43
CA GLU A 295 -7.46 3.80 29.99
C GLU A 295 -5.95 3.65 29.73
N TYR A 296 -5.10 4.24 30.58
CA TYR A 296 -3.64 4.12 30.44
C TYR A 296 -3.16 2.68 30.65
N ASP A 297 -3.62 2.00 31.70
CA ASP A 297 -3.22 0.62 32.00
C ASP A 297 -3.76 -0.36 30.93
N GLU A 298 -4.98 -0.14 30.43
CA GLU A 298 -5.51 -0.89 29.28
C GLU A 298 -4.69 -0.63 28.00
N TYR A 299 -4.33 0.62 27.72
CA TYR A 299 -3.55 0.99 26.56
C TYR A 299 -2.14 0.36 26.58
N TYR A 300 -1.50 0.23 27.75
CA TYR A 300 -0.14 -0.30 27.90
C TYR A 300 -0.04 -1.76 28.40
N LYS A 301 -1.14 -2.50 28.47
CA LYS A 301 -1.25 -3.84 29.08
C LYS A 301 -0.09 -4.83 28.79
N ASP A 302 0.44 -4.84 27.57
CA ASP A 302 1.52 -5.74 27.12
C ASP A 302 2.85 -5.02 26.81
N LYS A 303 3.10 -3.85 27.41
CA LYS A 303 4.28 -3.01 27.13
C LYS A 303 5.10 -2.73 28.38
N LYS A 304 6.43 -2.77 28.22
CA LYS A 304 7.41 -2.43 29.27
C LYS A 304 7.69 -0.92 29.32
N GLU A 305 7.60 -0.25 28.17
CA GLU A 305 7.93 1.17 27.99
C GLU A 305 6.72 1.96 27.50
N ALA A 306 6.66 3.23 27.90
CA ALA A 306 5.71 4.23 27.42
C ALA A 306 6.45 5.47 26.93
N HIS A 307 5.90 6.13 25.92
CA HIS A 307 6.45 7.35 25.34
C HIS A 307 5.48 8.50 25.65
N ALA A 308 5.98 9.53 26.33
CA ALA A 308 5.22 10.72 26.71
C ALA A 308 5.63 11.90 25.83
N MET A 309 4.70 12.43 25.03
CA MET A 309 4.86 13.67 24.28
C MET A 309 4.33 14.82 25.14
N ILE A 310 5.19 15.79 25.44
CA ILE A 310 4.87 16.96 26.26
C ILE A 310 4.61 18.14 25.33
N SER A 311 3.39 18.68 25.35
CA SER A 311 3.04 19.90 24.62
C SER A 311 3.48 21.14 25.38
N LYS A 312 4.00 22.13 24.65
CA LYS A 312 4.28 23.45 25.22
C LYS A 312 2.99 24.28 25.31
N GLU A 313 2.38 24.46 24.14
CA GLU A 313 1.19 25.25 23.84
C GLU A 313 0.33 24.46 22.84
N ALA A 314 -1.00 24.47 23.04
CA ALA A 314 -1.98 23.79 22.21
C ALA A 314 -2.97 24.80 21.62
N PHE A 315 -3.36 24.60 20.36
CA PHE A 315 -4.15 25.55 19.58
C PHE A 315 -5.32 24.83 18.89
N ARG A 316 -6.54 25.23 19.23
CA ARG A 316 -7.77 24.74 18.59
C ARG A 316 -8.09 25.56 17.34
N TYR A 317 -8.40 24.89 16.23
CA TYR A 317 -8.83 25.56 14.99
C TYR A 317 -10.29 26.00 15.08
N SER A 318 -10.66 27.05 14.33
CA SER A 318 -12.04 27.57 14.31
C SER A 318 -13.02 26.58 13.67
N LYS A 319 -12.56 25.86 12.64
CA LYS A 319 -13.29 24.77 11.97
C LYS A 319 -12.36 23.57 11.78
N PRO A 320 -12.84 22.32 11.97
CA PRO A 320 -12.02 21.14 11.68
C PRO A 320 -11.61 21.12 10.20
N LYS A 321 -10.30 21.08 9.92
CA LYS A 321 -9.74 20.97 8.56
C LYS A 321 -9.93 19.54 8.04
N LYS A 322 -10.08 19.37 6.73
CA LYS A 322 -10.29 18.06 6.11
C LYS A 322 -8.95 17.35 5.92
N LEU A 323 -8.96 16.02 5.92
CA LEU A 323 -7.75 15.23 5.61
C LEU A 323 -7.24 15.48 4.17
N GLU A 324 -8.13 15.85 3.26
CA GLU A 324 -7.79 16.14 1.86
C GLU A 324 -6.83 17.33 1.73
N ASP A 325 -6.97 18.33 2.61
CA ASP A 325 -6.10 19.51 2.70
C ASP A 325 -4.63 19.12 3.02
N PHE A 326 -4.45 17.97 3.68
CA PHE A 326 -3.14 17.39 4.02
C PHE A 326 -2.73 16.24 3.07
N ASN A 327 -3.39 16.11 1.91
CA ASN A 327 -3.17 15.03 0.93
C ASN A 327 -3.37 13.61 1.51
N MET A 328 -4.27 13.47 2.50
CA MET A 328 -4.59 12.22 3.19
C MET A 328 -6.04 11.80 2.94
N LYS A 329 -6.29 10.48 2.92
CA LYS A 329 -7.64 9.89 2.71
C LYS A 329 -8.23 9.21 3.94
N LYS A 330 -7.43 8.98 4.97
CA LYS A 330 -7.81 8.35 6.23
C LYS A 330 -6.86 8.82 7.32
N GLY A 331 -7.38 9.08 8.51
CA GLY A 331 -6.56 9.42 9.68
C GLY A 331 -5.54 8.33 10.01
N PRO A 332 -4.35 8.69 10.53
CA PRO A 332 -3.30 7.73 10.80
C PRO A 332 -3.65 6.84 12.00
N SER A 333 -3.45 5.52 11.89
CA SER A 333 -3.47 4.64 13.07
C SER A 333 -2.23 4.80 13.94
N GLY A 334 -1.14 5.29 13.32
CA GLY A 334 0.12 5.68 13.94
C GLY A 334 0.15 7.18 14.24
N PHE A 335 1.35 7.74 14.22
CA PHE A 335 1.56 9.09 13.68
C PHE A 335 1.89 8.99 12.17
N GLN A 336 1.72 10.08 11.43
CA GLN A 336 2.10 10.19 10.03
C GLN A 336 2.88 11.50 9.81
N TYR A 337 4.04 11.43 9.17
CA TYR A 337 4.75 12.64 8.75
C TYR A 337 4.01 13.33 7.61
N LEU A 338 3.85 14.65 7.74
CA LEU A 338 3.41 15.53 6.66
C LEU A 338 4.64 15.97 5.85
N LYS A 339 4.41 16.40 4.61
CA LYS A 339 5.46 16.73 3.62
C LYS A 339 5.25 18.13 3.07
#